data_AF-A0A661XAM1-F1
#
_entry.id   AF-A0A661XAM1-F1
#
_cell.length_a   1.000
_cell.length_b   1.000
_cell.length_c   1.000
_cell.angle_alpha   90.00
_cell.angle_beta   90.00
_cell.angle_gamma   90.00
#
_symmetry.space_group_name_H-M   'P 1'
#
loop_
_entity.id
_entity.type
_entity.pdbx_description
1 polymer ?
#
loop_
_entity_poly.entity_id
_entity_poly.type
_entity_poly.pdbx_seq_one_letter_code
_entity_poly.pdbx_strand_id
1 'polypeptide(L)'
;MLKKEDILRMTSNKKNESTQHKNHFDCTDVEKYVQQYMDNVLDEEKKRLFEEHIEYCLPCDKKVEFERQFREIIRLKTKRLVPAEQINQKLKNLLKNID
;
A
#
# COMPACT_ATOMS: atom_id res chain seq x y z
N MET A 1 31.11 -7.49 39.73
CA MET A 1 30.49 -8.71 39.16
C MET A 1 29.16 -8.93 39.86
N LEU A 2 28.07 -8.81 39.11
CA LEU A 2 26.69 -9.11 39.50
C LEU A 2 26.08 -10.00 38.41
N LYS A 3 25.11 -10.82 38.81
CA LYS A 3 24.91 -12.24 38.42
C LYS A 3 24.12 -12.46 37.11
N LYS A 4 24.31 -13.64 36.50
CA LYS A 4 23.75 -14.14 35.23
C LYS A 4 22.26 -14.56 35.30
N GLU A 5 21.41 -13.86 36.04
CA GLU A 5 20.07 -14.36 36.39
C GLU A 5 18.87 -13.52 35.91
N ASP A 6 19.04 -12.64 34.92
CA ASP A 6 17.90 -11.99 34.23
C ASP A 6 17.56 -12.71 32.90
N ILE A 7 17.36 -14.02 33.03
CA ILE A 7 16.86 -14.90 31.97
C ILE A 7 15.39 -14.55 31.68
N LEU A 8 15.14 -14.17 30.42
CA LEU A 8 13.93 -14.49 29.66
C LEU A 8 12.59 -13.87 30.12
N ARG A 9 12.24 -12.73 29.52
CA ARG A 9 10.84 -12.45 29.15
C ARG A 9 10.70 -12.43 27.63
N MET A 10 10.34 -13.60 27.11
CA MET A 10 9.53 -13.71 25.89
C MET A 10 8.35 -12.74 26.00
N THR A 11 8.04 -12.06 24.90
CA THR A 11 6.75 -12.11 24.21
C THR A 11 6.57 -10.84 23.38
N SER A 12 6.53 -11.02 22.07
CA SER A 12 5.53 -10.42 21.18
C SER A 12 5.05 -9.02 21.56
N ASN A 13 5.75 -7.97 21.13
CA ASN A 13 5.10 -6.65 21.10
C ASN A 13 4.31 -6.54 19.80
N LYS A 14 3.03 -6.87 19.97
CA LYS A 14 1.92 -6.83 19.03
C LYS A 14 2.02 -5.63 18.08
N LYS A 15 1.72 -5.92 16.80
CA LYS A 15 1.18 -4.94 15.86
C LYS A 15 0.06 -4.19 16.58
N ASN A 16 0.32 -2.96 17.00
CA ASN A 16 -0.74 -2.05 17.38
C ASN A 16 -1.35 -1.54 16.08
N GLU A 17 -2.24 -2.36 15.52
CA GLU A 17 -3.36 -1.89 14.72
C GLU A 17 -4.28 -1.10 15.67
N SER A 18 -3.81 0.06 16.12
CA SER A 18 -4.67 1.07 16.69
C SER A 18 -5.30 1.78 15.51
N THR A 19 -6.54 1.40 15.20
CA THR A 19 -7.54 2.24 14.51
C THR A 19 -7.73 3.52 15.31
N GLN A 20 -6.74 4.42 15.24
CA GLN A 20 -6.93 5.82 15.58
C GLN A 20 -7.77 6.41 14.45
N HIS A 21 -9.07 6.53 14.71
CA HIS A 21 -9.97 7.35 13.92
C HIS A 21 -9.51 8.81 14.04
N LYS A 22 -8.60 9.22 13.16
CA LYS A 22 -8.29 10.62 12.94
C LYS A 22 -9.47 11.23 12.20
N ASN A 23 -9.95 12.39 12.64
CA ASN A 23 -11.06 13.09 11.98
C ASN A 23 -10.63 13.89 10.73
N HIS A 24 -9.33 13.97 10.43
CA HIS A 24 -8.78 14.63 9.24
C HIS A 24 -7.40 14.08 8.88
N PHE A 25 -7.00 14.22 7.62
CA PHE A 25 -5.62 14.00 7.15
C PHE A 25 -4.88 15.33 7.08
N ASP A 26 -3.63 15.34 7.50
CA ASP A 26 -2.70 16.43 7.25
C ASP A 26 -1.74 16.09 6.08
N CYS A 27 -0.93 17.07 5.64
CA CYS A 27 0.01 16.86 4.55
C CYS A 27 1.02 15.74 4.85
N THR A 28 1.42 15.57 6.11
CA THR A 28 2.37 14.54 6.54
C THR A 28 1.75 13.14 6.47
N ASP A 29 0.45 13.02 6.76
CA ASP A 29 -0.31 11.80 6.59
C ASP A 29 -0.38 11.43 5.10
N VAL A 30 -0.57 12.39 4.19
CA VAL A 30 -0.52 12.11 2.74
C VAL A 30 0.81 11.47 2.35
N GLU A 31 1.94 11.96 2.83
CA GLU A 31 3.25 11.38 2.50
C GLU A 31 3.39 9.93 2.98
N LYS A 32 2.81 9.61 4.13
CA LYS A 32 2.85 8.26 4.71
C LYS A 32 1.93 7.28 4.00
N TYR A 33 0.76 7.75 3.56
CA TYR A 33 -0.32 6.90 3.08
C TYR A 33 -0.52 6.91 1.56
N VAL A 34 0.16 7.77 0.80
CA VAL A 34 -0.01 7.88 -0.65
C VAL A 34 0.18 6.54 -1.38
N GLN A 35 1.16 5.72 -1.00
CA GLN A 35 1.34 4.40 -1.63
C GLN A 35 0.20 3.44 -1.29
N GLN A 36 -0.28 3.46 -0.04
CA GLN A 36 -1.42 2.63 0.39
C GLN A 36 -2.72 3.05 -0.31
N TYR A 37 -2.93 4.35 -0.48
CA TYR A 37 -4.03 4.91 -1.27
C TYR A 37 -3.95 4.42 -2.72
N MET A 38 -2.78 4.54 -3.34
CA MET A 38 -2.53 4.11 -4.72
C MET A 38 -2.70 2.60 -4.93
N ASP A 39 -2.47 1.80 -3.90
CA ASP A 39 -2.64 0.34 -3.91
C ASP A 39 -4.05 -0.10 -3.51
N ASN A 40 -4.96 0.84 -3.21
CA ASN A 40 -6.31 0.59 -2.70
C ASN A 40 -6.35 -0.28 -1.43
N VAL A 41 -5.38 -0.10 -0.52
CA VAL A 41 -5.30 -0.84 0.76
C VAL A 41 -5.60 0.02 1.99
N LEU A 42 -6.00 1.28 1.80
CA LEU A 42 -6.58 2.09 2.88
C LEU A 42 -7.99 1.60 3.21
N ASP A 43 -8.33 1.64 4.49
CA ASP A 43 -9.73 1.50 4.91
C ASP A 43 -10.59 2.66 4.35
N GLU A 44 -11.89 2.42 4.21
CA GLU A 44 -12.81 3.36 3.55
C GLU A 44 -12.86 4.74 4.23
N GLU A 45 -12.74 4.78 5.56
CA GLU A 45 -12.76 6.04 6.31
C GLU A 45 -11.50 6.85 6.05
N LYS A 46 -10.31 6.23 6.15
CA LYS A 46 -9.04 6.88 5.83
C LYS A 46 -8.98 7.29 4.37
N LYS A 47 -9.51 6.47 3.47
CA LYS A 47 -9.60 6.80 2.05
C LYS A 47 -10.42 8.08 1.85
N ARG A 48 -11.61 8.16 2.46
CA ARG A 48 -12.47 9.36 2.40
C ARG A 48 -11.73 10.60 2.91
N LEU A 49 -11.06 10.50 4.06
CA LEU A 49 -10.35 11.63 4.66
C LEU A 49 -9.11 12.05 3.86
N PHE A 50 -8.41 11.08 3.25
CA PHE A 50 -7.31 11.33 2.34
C PHE A 50 -7.81 12.08 1.09
N GLU A 51 -8.91 11.63 0.50
CA GLU A 51 -9.56 12.25 -0.66
C GLU A 51 -10.02 13.68 -0.36
N GLU A 52 -10.67 13.89 0.79
CA GLU A 52 -11.07 15.21 1.28
C GLU A 52 -9.85 16.15 1.41
N HIS A 53 -8.72 15.67 1.95
CA HIS A 53 -7.52 16.49 2.05
C HIS A 53 -6.96 16.88 0.67
N ILE A 54 -6.81 15.94 -0.25
CA ILE A 54 -6.19 16.23 -1.56
C ILE A 54 -7.09 17.11 -2.45
N GLU A 55 -8.41 17.04 -2.27
CA GLU A 55 -9.36 17.93 -2.97
C GLU A 55 -9.09 19.41 -2.68
N TYR A 56 -8.72 19.73 -1.43
CA TYR A 56 -8.51 21.12 -0.99
C TYR A 56 -7.03 21.52 -0.84
N CYS A 57 -6.10 20.57 -0.97
CA CYS A 57 -4.66 20.81 -0.81
C CYS A 57 -3.89 20.58 -2.13
N LEU A 58 -3.76 21.62 -2.95
CA LEU A 58 -3.05 21.58 -4.23
C LEU A 58 -1.62 21.00 -4.16
N PRO A 59 -0.79 21.27 -3.13
CA PRO A 59 0.51 20.62 -3.00
C PRO A 59 0.41 19.09 -2.88
N CYS A 60 -0.56 18.59 -2.11
CA CYS A 60 -0.77 17.17 -1.91
C CYS A 60 -1.39 16.51 -3.15
N ASP A 61 -2.34 17.17 -3.82
CA ASP A 61 -2.88 16.72 -5.11
C ASP A 61 -1.76 16.50 -6.14
N LYS A 62 -0.90 17.50 -6.35
CA LYS A 62 0.25 17.39 -7.25
C LYS A 62 1.21 16.26 -6.88
N LYS A 63 1.38 15.98 -5.59
CA LYS A 63 2.20 14.88 -5.10
C LYS A 63 1.59 13.53 -5.47
N VAL A 64 0.28 13.36 -5.29
CA VAL A 64 -0.41 12.13 -5.69
C VAL A 64 -0.38 11.94 -7.21
N GLU A 65 -0.57 13.02 -7.98
CA GLU A 65 -0.44 12.99 -9.45
C GLU A 65 0.98 12.59 -9.89
N PHE A 66 2.02 13.11 -9.23
CA PHE A 66 3.39 12.70 -9.49
C PHE A 66 3.59 11.18 -9.27
N GLU A 67 3.09 10.65 -8.15
CA GLU A 67 3.18 9.21 -7.86
C GLU A 67 2.44 8.36 -8.90
N ARG A 68 1.27 8.81 -9.38
CA ARG A 68 0.54 8.21 -10.50
C ARG A 68 1.38 8.13 -11.77
N GLN A 69 1.94 9.26 -12.19
CA GLN A 69 2.76 9.35 -13.40
C GLN A 69 4.03 8.51 -13.28
N PHE A 70 4.68 8.55 -12.11
CA PHE A 70 5.89 7.78 -11.85
C PHE A 70 5.62 6.28 -11.96
N ARG A 71 4.54 5.79 -11.34
CA ARG A 71 4.10 4.39 -11.44
C ARG A 71 3.86 3.97 -12.90
N GLU A 72 3.25 4.84 -13.70
CA GLU A 72 3.03 4.55 -15.12
C GLU A 72 4.34 4.44 -15.90
N ILE A 73 5.29 5.36 -15.66
CA ILE A 73 6.62 5.31 -16.28
C ILE A 73 7.35 4.02 -15.90
N ILE A 74 7.33 3.64 -14.62
CA ILE A 74 7.92 2.38 -14.16
C ILE A 74 7.24 1.21 -14.86
N ARG A 75 5.90 1.16 -14.92
CA ARG A 75 5.15 0.11 -15.62
C ARG A 75 5.57 0.01 -17.09
N LEU A 76 5.69 1.12 -17.80
CA LEU A 76 6.10 1.14 -19.21
C LEU A 76 7.54 0.64 -19.41
N LYS A 77 8.47 1.06 -18.55
CA LYS A 77 9.88 0.64 -18.63
C LYS A 77 10.12 -0.79 -18.17
N THR A 78 9.29 -1.30 -17.25
CA THR A 78 9.41 -2.65 -16.67
C THR A 78 8.51 -3.67 -17.33
N LYS A 79 7.68 -3.28 -18.31
CA LYS A 79 6.94 -4.19 -19.18
C LYS A 79 7.91 -5.12 -19.91
N ARG A 80 8.26 -6.24 -19.27
CA ARG A 80 8.64 -7.44 -19.98
C ARG A 80 7.42 -7.89 -20.76
N LEU A 81 7.58 -8.00 -22.07
CA LEU A 81 6.63 -8.72 -22.92
C LEU A 81 6.65 -10.17 -22.44
N VAL A 82 5.72 -10.54 -21.55
CA VAL A 82 5.41 -11.96 -21.37
C VAL A 82 4.73 -12.38 -22.67
N PRO A 83 5.27 -13.35 -23.42
CA PRO A 83 4.65 -13.79 -24.65
C PRO A 83 3.20 -14.17 -24.34
N ALA A 84 2.25 -13.62 -25.11
CA ALA A 84 0.81 -13.85 -24.90
C ALA A 84 0.48 -15.35 -24.79
N GLU A 85 1.22 -16.18 -25.53
CA GLU A 85 1.19 -17.64 -25.46
C GLU A 85 1.34 -18.22 -24.06
N GLN A 86 2.26 -17.70 -23.23
CA GLN A 86 2.48 -18.22 -21.87
C GLN A 86 1.32 -17.88 -20.93
N ILE A 87 0.71 -16.71 -21.10
CA ILE A 87 -0.49 -16.30 -20.35
C ILE A 87 -1.69 -17.13 -20.80
N ASN A 88 -1.88 -17.29 -22.12
CA ASN A 88 -2.96 -18.08 -22.69
C ASN A 88 -2.88 -19.57 -22.30
N GLN A 89 -1.68 -20.15 -22.27
CA GLN A 89 -1.48 -21.53 -21.80
C GLN A 89 -1.81 -21.66 -20.31
N LYS A 90 -1.37 -20.72 -19.47
CA LYS A 90 -1.72 -20.73 -18.03
C LYS A 90 -3.23 -20.59 -17.81
N LEU A 91 -3.90 -19.68 -18.52
CA LEU A 91 -5.35 -19.51 -18.44
C LEU A 91 -6.09 -20.78 -18.85
N LYS A 92 -5.71 -21.40 -19.98
CA LYS A 92 -6.30 -22.67 -20.43
C LYS A 92 -6.13 -23.78 -19.40
N ASN A 93 -4.98 -23.87 -18.75
CA ASN A 93 -4.73 -24.88 -17.73
C ASN A 93 -5.56 -24.63 -16.45
N LEU A 94 -5.75 -23.38 -16.04
CA LEU A 94 -6.61 -23.05 -14.90
C LEU A 94 -8.07 -23.36 -15.19
N LEU A 95 -8.57 -23.05 -16.39
CA LEU A 95 -9.95 -23.35 -16.78
C LEU A 95 -10.24 -24.86 -16.84
N LYS A 96 -9.26 -25.69 -17.22
CA LYS A 96 -9.37 -27.16 -17.22
C LYS A 96 -9.45 -27.79 -15.83
N ASN A 97 -9.05 -27.07 -14.79
CA ASN A 97 -9.03 -27.58 -13.41
C ASN A 97 -10.25 -27.10 -12.60
N ILE A 98 -11.24 -26.48 -13.25
CA ILE A 98 -12.48 -25.99 -12.63
C ILE A 98 -13.67 -26.94 -12.94
N ASP A 99 -13.45 -27.99 -13.74
CA ASP A 99 -14.36 -29.13 -13.87
C ASP A 99 -14.23 -30.08 -12.67
#